data_AF-A0A094X8C3-F1
#
_entry.id   AF-A0A094X8C3-F1
#
_cell.length_a   1.000
_cell.length_b   1.000
_cell.length_c   1.000
_cell.angle_alpha   90.00
_cell.angle_beta   90.00
_cell.angle_gamma   90.00
#
_symmetry.space_group_name_H-M   'P 1'
#
loop_
_entity.id
_entity.type
_entity.pdbx_description
1 polymer ?
#
loop_
_entity_poly.entity_id
_entity_poly.type
_entity_poly.pdbx_seq_one_letter_code
_entity_poly.pdbx_strand_id
1 'polypeptide(L)' 'MISTDPGSRPDMEAWTKKTGHSLIEFKKEEDKFKFWIKKTHP' A
#
# COMPACT_ATOMS: atom_id res chain seq x y z
N MET A 1 -0.69 -5.50 3.11
CA MET A 1 -1.38 -5.97 1.88
C MET A 1 -0.34 -6.49 0.90
N ILE A 2 -0.62 -7.56 0.16
CA ILE A 2 0.28 -8.09 -0.88
C ILE A 2 -0.50 -8.11 -2.20
N SER A 3 0.02 -7.46 -3.24
CA SER A 3 -0.52 -7.51 -4.60
C SER A 3 0.55 -8.03 -5.55
N THR A 4 0.19 -8.62 -6.67
CA THR A 4 1.14 -8.97 -7.75
C THR A 4 0.98 -8.05 -8.96
N ASP A 5 0.00 -7.15 -8.91
CA ASP A 5 -0.33 -6.23 -10.00
C ASP A 5 0.46 -4.91 -9.88
N PRO A 6 1.12 -4.45 -10.97
CA PRO A 6 1.90 -3.21 -10.97
C PRO A 6 1.04 -1.94 -10.86
N GLY A 7 -0.25 -2.01 -11.19
CA GLY A 7 -1.21 -0.92 -11.03
C GLY A 7 -1.62 -0.68 -9.58
N SER A 8 -1.38 -1.64 -8.69
CA SER A 8 -1.80 -1.53 -7.28
C SER A 8 -1.09 -0.41 -6.50
N ARG A 9 0.04 0.12 -6.97
CA ARG A 9 0.75 1.21 -6.28
C ARG A 9 -0.05 2.53 -6.26
N PRO A 10 -0.41 3.13 -7.41
CA PRO A 10 -1.16 4.38 -7.43
C PRO A 10 -2.51 4.29 -6.71
N ASP A 11 -3.21 3.15 -6.80
CA ASP A 11 -4.47 2.92 -6.08
C ASP A 11 -4.27 2.94 -4.55
N MET A 12 -3.22 2.30 -4.06
CA MET A 12 -2.92 2.25 -2.63
C MET A 12 -2.44 3.59 -2.07
N GLU A 13 -1.68 4.37 -2.86
CA GLU A 13 -1.33 5.76 -2.50
C GLU A 13 -2.57 6.67 -2.43
N ALA A 14 -3.48 6.57 -3.42
CA ALA A 14 -4.72 7.34 -3.41
C ALA A 14 -5.64 6.94 -2.25
N TRP A 15 -5.78 5.64 -1.98
CA TRP A 15 -6.61 5.10 -0.90
C TRP A 15 -6.09 5.51 0.49
N THR A 16 -4.78 5.40 0.72
CA THR A 16 -4.17 5.80 2.01
C THR A 16 -4.36 7.29 2.27
N LYS A 17 -4.18 8.14 1.25
CA LYS A 17 -4.45 9.58 1.35
C LYS A 17 -5.92 9.89 1.67
N LYS A 18 -6.88 9.17 1.07
CA LYS A 18 -8.32 9.38 1.31
C LYS A 18 -8.78 8.90 2.70
N THR A 19 -8.22 7.80 3.17
CA THR A 19 -8.59 7.19 4.46
C THR A 19 -7.82 7.80 5.64
N GLY A 20 -6.82 8.64 5.37
CA GLY A 20 -5.91 9.17 6.40
C GLY A 20 -4.94 8.12 6.93
N HIS A 21 -4.82 6.96 6.27
CA HIS A 21 -3.83 5.95 6.56
C HIS A 21 -2.46 6.38 6.02
N SER A 22 -1.38 5.89 6.63
CA SER A 22 -0.03 6.20 6.19
C SER A 22 0.65 4.94 5.66
N LEU A 23 1.13 4.99 4.41
CA LEU A 23 1.98 3.94 3.87
C LEU A 23 3.37 4.06 4.53
N ILE A 24 3.73 3.07 5.35
CA ILE A 24 5.00 3.06 6.09
C ILE A 24 6.12 2.53 5.20
N GLU A 25 5.85 1.42 4.51
CA GLU A 25 6.86 0.74 3.72
C GLU A 25 6.23 0.08 2.50
N PHE A 26 6.93 0.16 1.38
CA PHE A 26 6.61 -0.54 0.15
C PHE A 26 7.82 -1.38 -0.27
N LYS A 27 7.61 -2.69 -0.45
CA LYS A 27 8.62 -3.62 -0.95
C LYS A 27 8.11 -4.32 -2.21
N LYS A 28 8.93 -4.31 -3.25
CA LYS A 28 8.72 -5.10 -4.46
C LYS A 28 9.69 -6.29 -4.43
N GLU A 29 9.16 -7.49 -4.24
CA GLU A 29 9.90 -8.76 -4.34
C GLU A 29 9.47 -9.45 -5.62
N GLU A 30 10.32 -9.54 -6.64
CA GLU A 30 10.11 -10.21 -7.95
C GLU A 30 8.68 -10.14 -8.53
N ASP A 31 7.76 -10.96 -8.02
CA ASP A 31 6.37 -11.11 -8.46
C ASP A 31 5.32 -10.48 -7.50
N LYS A 32 5.74 -9.95 -6.35
CA LYS A 32 4.88 -9.50 -5.24
C LYS A 32 5.23 -8.10 -4.75
N PHE A 33 4.22 -7.26 -4.64
CA PHE A 33 4.20 -5.94 -4.03
C PHE A 33 3.64 -6.02 -2.61
N LYS A 34 4.50 -5.81 -1.61
CA LYS A 34 4.12 -5.74 -0.20
C LYS A 34 3.95 -4.28 0.22
N PHE A 35 2.77 -3.95 0.72
CA PHE A 35 2.40 -2.64 1.26
C PHE A 35 2.18 -2.75 2.78
N TRP A 36 2.98 -2.02 3.54
CA TRP A 36 2.85 -1.85 4.98
C TRP A 36 2.13 -0.53 5.27
N ILE A 37 0.94 -0.62 5.85
CA ILE A 37 0.07 0.54 6.05
C ILE A 37 -0.20 0.68 7.53
N LYS A 38 0.13 1.85 8.06
CA LYS A 38 -0.29 2.26 9.39
C LYS A 38 -1.75 2.66 9.32
N LYS A 39 -2.60 1.87 9.97
CA LYS A 39 -3.97 2.32 10.26
C LYS A 39 -3.87 3.40 11.33
N THR A 40 -4.40 4.57 11.02
CA THR A 40 -4.41 5.74 11.91
C THR A 40 -5.69 5.80 12.75
N HIS A 41 -6.55 4.79 12.67
CA HIS A 41 -7.78 4.67 13.45
C HIS A 41 -7.89 3.27 14.09
N PRO A 42 -8.25 3.18 15.39
CA PRO A 42 -8.56 1.92 16.07
C PRO A 42 -9.87 1.29 15.58
#